data_AF-A0A7Y8I4K5-F1
#
_entry.id   AF-A0A7Y8I4K5-F1
#
_cell.length_a   1.000
_cell.length_b   1.000
_cell.length_c   1.000
_cell.angle_alpha   90.00
_cell.angle_beta   90.00
_cell.angle_gamma   90.00
#
_symmetry.space_group_name_H-M   'P 1'
#
loop_
_entity.id
_entity.type
_entity.pdbx_description
1 polymer ?
#
loop_
_entity_poly.entity_id
_entity_poly.type
_entity_poly.pdbx_seq_one_letter_code
_entity_poly.pdbx_strand_id
1 'polypeptide(L)'
;MPSWISRITGHDSNAVFAAVLLAALSPVAVAQRPFPTRPGEEEPKKMPDGRLQSEVILKEDHKKNLEDLGRIRTLVGSIEEDLKKNDRHVLSLKALKDLEEIEKLSRRIRQRMKRY
;
A
#
# COMPACT_ATOMS: atom_id res chain seq x y z
N MET A 1 -53.33 1.94 71.17
CA MET A 1 -53.84 0.70 70.55
C MET A 1 -54.00 0.95 69.05
N PRO A 2 -53.65 -0.01 68.20
CA PRO A 2 -53.18 0.24 66.84
C PRO A 2 -54.33 0.36 65.84
N SER A 3 -54.18 1.28 64.88
CA SER A 3 -55.13 1.47 63.80
C SER A 3 -54.65 0.91 62.46
N TRP A 4 -55.36 -0.12 62.01
CA TRP A 4 -55.94 -0.27 60.67
C TRP A 4 -55.01 -0.26 59.42
N ILE A 5 -54.88 -1.46 58.83
CA ILE A 5 -55.21 -1.82 57.42
C ILE A 5 -54.48 -1.09 56.26
N SER A 6 -53.57 -1.87 55.66
CA SER A 6 -53.38 -2.24 54.24
C SER A 6 -53.48 -1.25 53.07
N ARG A 7 -52.44 -1.40 52.23
CA ARG A 7 -52.43 -1.51 50.75
C ARG A 7 -52.59 -0.23 49.92
N ILE A 8 -51.62 -0.05 49.00
CA ILE A 8 -51.70 0.35 47.57
C ILE A 8 -50.24 0.73 47.18
N THR A 9 -49.42 -0.20 46.66
CA THR A 9 -49.10 -0.46 45.23
C THR A 9 -48.57 0.74 44.44
N GLY A 10 -47.43 0.55 43.77
CA GLY A 10 -46.89 1.42 42.71
C GLY A 10 -45.44 1.82 43.00
N HIS A 11 -44.43 1.03 42.61
CA HIS A 11 -43.79 1.04 41.28
C HIS A 11 -43.14 2.38 40.95
N ASP A 12 -41.87 2.58 41.34
CA ASP A 12 -40.98 3.62 40.78
C ASP A 12 -39.50 3.25 40.91
N SER A 13 -39.12 2.02 40.55
CA SER A 13 -37.70 1.64 40.40
C SER A 13 -37.08 2.20 39.11
N ASN A 14 -37.88 2.70 38.16
CA ASN A 14 -37.41 3.15 36.85
C ASN A 14 -36.89 4.60 36.83
N ALA A 15 -37.25 5.43 37.82
CA ALA A 15 -36.79 6.82 37.89
C ALA A 15 -35.29 6.90 38.23
N VAL A 16 -34.79 5.98 39.07
CA VAL A 16 -33.38 5.94 39.48
C VAL A 16 -32.50 5.47 38.33
N PHE A 17 -32.95 4.50 37.53
CA PHE A 17 -32.22 4.05 36.34
C PHE A 17 -32.18 5.10 35.23
N ALA A 18 -33.25 5.89 35.06
CA ALA A 18 -33.29 6.98 34.09
C ALA A 18 -32.30 8.12 34.42
N ALA A 19 -32.09 8.42 35.71
CA ALA A 19 -31.16 9.45 36.15
C ALA A 19 -29.68 9.04 35.94
N VAL A 20 -29.34 7.75 36.04
CA VAL A 20 -27.99 7.24 35.77
C VAL A 20 -27.68 7.20 34.26
N LEU A 21 -28.69 6.98 33.42
CA LEU A 21 -28.54 6.97 31.96
C LEU A 21 -28.34 8.37 31.34
N LEU A 22 -28.75 9.43 32.02
CA LEU A 22 -28.61 10.82 31.53
C LEU A 22 -27.31 11.52 31.96
N ALA A 23 -26.55 10.95 32.90
CA ALA A 23 -25.25 11.48 33.32
C ALA A 23 -24.08 11.00 32.43
N ALA A 24 -24.33 10.10 31.48
CA ALA A 24 -23.31 9.51 30.62
C ALA A 24 -23.09 10.26 29.28
N LEU A 25 -23.74 11.41 29.05
CA LEU A 25 -23.39 12.33 27.97
C LEU A 25 -22.45 13.43 28.48
N SER A 26 -21.27 13.03 28.94
CA SER A 26 -20.14 13.95 28.96
C SER A 26 -19.69 14.19 27.51
N PRO A 27 -19.68 15.43 27.00
CA PRO A 27 -19.01 15.72 25.75
C PRO A 27 -17.52 15.56 26.02
N VAL A 28 -16.95 14.42 25.64
CA VAL A 28 -15.51 14.30 25.46
C VAL A 28 -15.19 15.25 24.32
N ALA A 29 -14.89 16.49 24.69
CA ALA A 29 -14.35 17.50 23.80
C ALA A 29 -13.05 16.93 23.22
N VAL A 30 -13.20 16.38 22.02
CA VAL A 30 -12.26 16.29 20.92
C VAL A 30 -10.89 16.90 21.24
N ALA A 31 -10.08 16.14 21.96
CA ALA A 31 -8.65 16.14 21.75
C ALA A 31 -8.36 14.97 20.80
N GLN A 32 -8.82 15.10 19.54
CA GLN A 32 -8.17 14.38 18.45
C GLN A 32 -6.73 14.86 18.45
N ARG A 33 -5.86 14.16 19.18
CA ARG A 33 -4.41 14.31 19.00
C ARG A 33 -4.19 14.03 17.51
N PRO A 34 -3.63 14.96 16.73
CA PRO A 34 -3.27 14.64 15.35
C PRO A 34 -2.44 13.36 15.42
N PHE A 35 -2.81 12.36 14.60
CA PHE A 35 -1.95 11.21 14.40
C PHE A 35 -0.53 11.72 14.22
N PRO A 36 0.48 11.17 14.91
CA PRO A 36 1.85 11.58 14.66
C PRO A 36 2.12 11.37 13.17
N THR A 37 2.25 12.47 12.43
CA THR A 37 2.73 12.47 11.04
C THR A 37 3.97 11.60 11.04
N ARG A 38 4.02 10.59 10.17
CA ARG A 38 5.20 9.73 10.10
C ARG A 38 6.41 10.65 9.90
N PRO A 39 7.47 10.56 10.74
CA PRO A 39 8.68 11.31 10.49
C PRO A 39 9.22 10.90 9.12
N GLY A 40 9.09 11.77 8.11
CA GLY A 40 9.46 11.48 6.72
C GLY A 40 8.37 11.61 5.66
N GLU A 41 7.15 12.06 6.00
CA GLU A 41 6.20 12.55 4.98
C GLU A 41 6.73 13.89 4.41
N GLU A 42 7.68 13.79 3.48
CA GLU A 42 8.12 14.92 2.68
C GLU A 42 6.92 15.45 1.90
N GLU A 43 6.62 16.75 2.03
CA GLU A 43 5.57 17.38 1.25
C GLU A 43 5.76 17.08 -0.24
N PRO A 44 4.68 16.77 -0.99
CA PRO A 44 4.80 16.36 -2.38
C PRO A 44 5.46 17.47 -3.20
N LYS A 45 6.74 17.24 -3.55
CA LYS A 45 7.56 18.20 -4.28
C LYS A 45 6.97 18.43 -5.66
N LYS A 46 6.60 19.68 -5.93
CA LYS A 46 6.08 20.12 -7.23
C LYS A 46 7.25 20.58 -8.10
N MET A 47 7.19 20.30 -9.39
CA MET A 47 8.15 20.87 -10.34
C MET A 47 7.82 22.34 -10.66
N PRO A 48 8.77 23.09 -11.27
CA PRO A 48 8.56 24.47 -11.71
C PRO A 48 7.38 24.66 -12.68
N ASP A 49 6.94 23.60 -13.35
CA ASP A 49 5.80 23.55 -14.27
C ASP A 49 4.46 23.22 -13.57
N GLY A 50 4.45 23.05 -12.24
CA GLY A 50 3.26 22.81 -11.42
C GLY A 50 2.82 21.35 -11.31
N ARG A 51 3.48 20.41 -12.01
CA ARG A 51 3.19 18.96 -11.90
C ARG A 51 3.80 18.35 -10.64
N LEU A 52 3.23 17.24 -10.16
CA LEU A 52 3.79 16.45 -9.06
C LEU A 52 5.04 15.68 -9.53
N GLN A 53 6.13 15.76 -8.78
CA GLN A 53 7.37 15.03 -9.09
C GLN A 53 7.19 13.52 -9.14
N SER A 54 6.37 12.99 -8.24
CA SER A 54 6.03 11.57 -8.21
C SER A 54 5.40 11.09 -9.52
N GLU A 55 4.47 11.85 -10.11
CA GLU A 55 3.78 11.47 -11.34
C GLU A 55 4.69 11.45 -12.56
N VAL A 56 5.59 12.43 -12.67
CA VAL A 56 6.54 12.50 -13.79
C VAL A 56 7.55 11.35 -13.68
N ILE A 57 8.05 11.06 -12.49
CA ILE A 57 8.94 9.91 -12.27
C ILE A 57 8.20 8.61 -12.59
N LEU A 58 6.93 8.46 -12.18
CA LEU A 58 6.14 7.25 -12.42
C LEU A 58 5.96 7.00 -13.93
N LYS A 59 5.63 8.03 -14.70
CA LYS A 59 5.51 7.93 -16.17
C LYS A 59 6.82 7.52 -16.83
N GLU A 60 7.93 8.13 -16.41
CA GLU A 60 9.26 7.83 -16.93
C GLU A 60 9.70 6.40 -16.57
N ASP A 61 9.47 5.96 -15.33
CA ASP A 61 9.78 4.61 -14.87
C ASP A 61 8.94 3.56 -15.61
N HIS A 62 7.66 3.86 -15.88
CA HIS A 62 6.81 3.00 -16.71
C HIS A 62 7.37 2.84 -18.13
N LYS A 63 7.75 3.95 -18.78
CA LYS A 63 8.38 3.91 -20.11
C LYS A 63 9.66 3.07 -20.11
N LYS A 64 10.55 3.28 -19.14
CA LYS A 64 11.79 2.49 -18.99
C LYS A 64 11.52 1.00 -18.73
N ASN A 65 10.45 0.67 -18.00
CA ASN A 65 10.04 -0.73 -17.82
C ASN A 65 9.67 -1.37 -19.15
N LEU A 66 8.89 -0.69 -19.99
CA LEU A 66 8.53 -1.19 -21.33
C LEU A 66 9.76 -1.34 -22.23
N GLU A 67 10.68 -0.39 -22.20
CA GLU A 67 11.95 -0.48 -22.95
C GLU A 67 12.80 -1.68 -22.50
N ASP A 68 13.01 -1.85 -21.20
CA ASP A 68 13.79 -2.97 -20.66
C ASP A 68 13.11 -4.33 -20.96
N LEU A 69 11.76 -4.41 -20.93
CA LEU A 69 11.03 -5.60 -21.37
C LEU A 69 11.21 -5.88 -22.87
N GLY A 70 11.22 -4.83 -23.70
CA GLY A 70 11.54 -4.95 -25.12
C GLY A 70 12.94 -5.55 -25.34
N ARG A 71 13.93 -5.10 -24.57
CA ARG A 71 15.29 -5.66 -24.61
C ARG A 71 15.33 -7.12 -24.18
N ILE A 72 14.61 -7.49 -23.11
CA ILE A 72 14.49 -8.89 -22.68
C ILE A 72 13.97 -9.75 -23.83
N ARG A 73 12.92 -9.30 -24.53
CA ARG A 73 12.37 -10.05 -25.68
C ARG A 73 13.42 -10.28 -26.78
N THR A 74 14.22 -9.27 -27.10
CA THR A 74 15.31 -9.40 -28.07
C THR A 74 16.38 -10.39 -27.62
N LEU A 75 16.80 -10.33 -26.35
CA LEU A 75 17.79 -11.26 -25.78
C LEU A 75 17.27 -12.70 -25.76
N VAL A 76 16.00 -12.91 -25.43
CA VAL A 76 15.37 -14.24 -25.49
C VAL A 76 15.40 -14.80 -26.91
N GLY A 77 15.03 -13.99 -27.91
CA GLY A 77 15.12 -14.43 -29.32
C GLY A 77 16.53 -14.79 -29.75
N SER A 78 17.52 -13.98 -29.33
CA SER A 78 18.95 -14.23 -29.54
C SER A 78 19.41 -15.56 -28.92
N ILE A 79 18.97 -15.87 -27.71
CA ILE A 79 19.26 -17.15 -27.03
C ILE A 79 18.60 -18.31 -27.77
N GLU A 80 17.33 -18.18 -28.19
CA GLU A 80 16.64 -19.22 -28.97
C GLU A 80 17.37 -19.53 -30.27
N GLU A 81 17.83 -18.50 -31.00
CA GLU A 81 18.59 -18.69 -32.22
C GLU A 81 19.92 -19.40 -31.99
N ASP A 82 20.66 -19.01 -30.95
CA ASP A 82 21.92 -19.64 -30.59
C ASP A 82 21.68 -21.11 -30.22
N LEU A 83 20.61 -21.43 -29.47
CA LEU A 83 20.27 -22.81 -29.11
C LEU A 83 19.78 -23.65 -30.30
N LYS A 84 19.13 -23.03 -31.30
CA LYS A 84 18.71 -23.73 -32.53
C LYS A 84 19.90 -24.03 -33.46
N LYS A 85 20.91 -23.16 -33.48
CA LYS A 85 22.09 -23.29 -34.35
C LYS A 85 23.14 -24.25 -33.79
N ASN A 86 23.25 -24.35 -32.46
CA ASN A 86 24.26 -25.17 -31.79
C ASN A 86 23.69 -26.55 -31.42
N ASP A 87 24.49 -27.62 -31.57
CA ASP A 87 24.11 -28.94 -31.04
C ASP A 87 24.14 -28.94 -29.50
N ARG A 88 23.41 -29.88 -28.89
CA ARG A 88 23.16 -30.03 -27.45
C ARG A 88 24.42 -30.06 -26.56
N HIS A 89 25.57 -30.29 -27.18
CA HIS A 89 26.86 -30.41 -26.51
C HIS A 89 27.71 -29.14 -26.56
N VAL A 90 27.26 -28.08 -27.23
CA VAL A 90 28.00 -26.82 -27.37
C VAL A 90 27.39 -25.75 -26.48
N LEU A 91 28.13 -25.38 -25.43
CA LEU A 91 27.77 -24.29 -24.54
C LEU A 91 28.06 -22.93 -25.19
N SER A 92 27.01 -22.18 -25.55
CA SER A 92 27.18 -20.81 -26.07
C SER A 92 27.49 -19.83 -24.93
N LEU A 93 28.73 -19.34 -24.89
CA LEU A 93 29.13 -18.26 -23.97
C LEU A 93 28.30 -16.99 -24.19
N LYS A 94 27.84 -16.76 -25.41
CA LYS A 94 26.98 -15.63 -25.75
C LYS A 94 25.61 -15.79 -25.11
N ALA A 95 25.00 -16.98 -25.20
CA ALA A 95 23.71 -17.25 -24.56
C ALA A 95 23.77 -17.08 -23.03
N LEU A 96 24.89 -17.49 -22.40
CA LEU A 96 25.09 -17.26 -20.96
C LEU A 96 25.16 -15.77 -20.60
N LYS A 97 25.86 -14.96 -21.40
CA LYS A 97 25.91 -13.51 -21.21
C LYS A 97 24.54 -12.84 -21.43
N ASP A 98 23.81 -13.28 -22.45
CA ASP A 98 22.47 -12.77 -22.74
C ASP A 98 21.50 -13.09 -21.58
N LEU A 99 21.62 -14.27 -20.95
CA LEU A 99 20.86 -14.64 -19.74
C LEU A 99 21.22 -13.78 -18.53
N GLU A 100 22.50 -13.49 -18.30
CA GLU A 100 22.94 -12.60 -17.21
C GLU A 100 22.39 -11.18 -17.38
N GLU A 101 22.33 -10.68 -18.61
CA GLU A 101 21.76 -9.37 -18.91
C GLU A 101 20.24 -9.35 -18.66
N ILE A 102 19.52 -10.44 -18.98
CA ILE A 102 18.10 -10.58 -18.61
C ILE A 102 17.91 -10.50 -17.09
N GLU A 103 18.79 -11.14 -16.31
CA GLU A 103 18.72 -11.05 -14.84
C GLU A 103 18.89 -9.60 -14.35
N LYS A 104 19.86 -8.87 -14.91
CA LYS A 104 20.08 -7.44 -14.59
C LYS A 104 18.86 -6.58 -14.94
N LEU A 105 18.30 -6.77 -16.14
CA LEU A 105 17.12 -6.02 -16.59
C LEU A 105 15.89 -6.33 -15.73
N SER A 106 15.63 -7.61 -15.46
CA SER A 106 14.50 -8.03 -14.62
C SER A 106 14.60 -7.48 -13.19
N ARG A 107 15.81 -7.49 -12.59
CA ARG A 107 16.07 -6.89 -11.29
C ARG A 107 15.78 -5.39 -11.28
N ARG A 108 16.19 -4.66 -12.33
CA ARG A 108 15.97 -3.23 -12.47
C ARG A 108 14.49 -2.89 -12.60
N ILE A 109 13.74 -3.64 -13.42
CA ILE A 109 12.28 -3.48 -13.56
C ILE A 109 11.61 -3.67 -12.19
N ARG A 110 11.91 -4.77 -11.49
CA ARG A 110 11.35 -5.06 -10.17
C ARG A 110 11.67 -3.95 -9.17
N GLN A 111 12.88 -3.41 -9.19
CA GLN A 111 13.29 -2.31 -8.30
C GLN A 111 12.49 -1.03 -8.56
N ARG A 112 12.22 -0.67 -9.82
CA ARG A 112 11.37 0.50 -10.14
C ARG A 112 9.92 0.27 -9.73
N MET A 113 9.39 -0.93 -9.97
CA MET A 113 8.01 -1.26 -9.60
C MET A 113 7.77 -1.22 -8.09
N LYS A 114 8.75 -1.62 -7.27
CA LYS A 114 8.64 -1.61 -5.80
C LYS A 114 8.71 -0.22 -5.15
N ARG A 115 8.99 0.84 -5.90
CA ARG A 115 9.05 2.21 -5.35
C ARG A 115 7.66 2.79 -5.06
N TYR A 116 6.62 2.15 -5.57
CA TYR A 116 5.23 2.54 -5.50
C TYR A 116 4.40 1.36 -4.98
#